data_AF-A0A9E2X763-F1
#
_entry.id   AF-A0A9E2X763-F1
#
_cell.length_a   1.000
_cell.length_b   1.000
_cell.length_c   1.000
_cell.angle_alpha   90.00
_cell.angle_beta   90.00
_cell.angle_gamma   90.00
#
_symmetry.space_group_name_H-M   'P 1'
#
loop_
_entity.id
_entity.type
_entity.pdbx_description
1 polymer ?
#
loop_
_entity_poly.entity_id
_entity_poly.type
_entity_poly.pdbx_seq_one_letter_code
_entity_poly.pdbx_strand_id
1 'polypeptide(L)'
;MRRSYLDYAMSVIVARALPDVRDGLKPVHRRILYSMKVNDNEWNRGYRKSARIVGDVLGKYHPHGELAIYDAMVRMAQDFAMRLPLIDGQGNFGSMDGDSPAAYRY
;
A
#
# COMPACT_ATOMS: atom_id res chain seq x y z
N MET A 1 -15.32 -28.95 1.12
CA MET A 1 -15.26 -27.79 2.05
C MET A 1 -13.96 -27.69 2.84
N ARG A 2 -13.55 -28.72 3.62
CA ARG A 2 -12.37 -28.63 4.51
C ARG A 2 -11.07 -28.18 3.82
N ARG A 3 -10.78 -28.71 2.63
CA ARG A 3 -9.58 -28.36 1.85
C ARG A 3 -9.60 -26.91 1.37
N SER A 4 -10.68 -26.48 0.71
CA SER A 4 -10.85 -25.10 0.23
C SER A 4 -10.81 -24.07 1.36
N TYR A 5 -11.36 -24.41 2.53
CA TYR A 5 -11.25 -23.56 3.73
C TYR A 5 -9.80 -23.44 4.21
N LEU A 6 -9.07 -24.57 4.29
CA LEU A 6 -7.67 -24.59 4.72
C LEU A 6 -6.78 -23.81 3.74
N ASP A 7 -6.96 -24.02 2.44
CA ASP A 7 -6.19 -23.34 1.39
C ASP A 7 -6.41 -21.82 1.45
N TYR A 8 -7.66 -21.38 1.62
CA TYR A 8 -7.98 -19.97 1.77
C TYR A 8 -7.41 -19.40 3.08
N ALA A 9 -7.61 -20.07 4.21
CA ALA A 9 -7.10 -19.64 5.51
C ALA A 9 -5.57 -19.48 5.49
N MET A 10 -4.86 -20.45 4.92
CA MET A 10 -3.41 -20.38 4.79
C MET A 10 -2.96 -19.23 3.88
N SER A 11 -3.66 -19.01 2.76
CA SER A 11 -3.36 -17.87 1.87
C SER A 11 -3.51 -16.52 2.58
N VAL A 12 -4.51 -16.38 3.45
CA VAL A 12 -4.73 -15.15 4.22
C VAL A 12 -3.64 -14.96 5.26
N ILE A 13 -3.29 -16.01 6.01
CA ILE A 13 -2.29 -15.94 7.07
C ILE A 13 -0.91 -15.58 6.50
N VAL A 14 -0.47 -16.30 5.46
CA VAL A 14 0.89 -16.18 4.94
C VAL A 14 1.06 -14.99 4.00
N ALA A 15 0.07 -14.72 3.14
CA ALA A 15 0.25 -13.83 1.99
C ALA A 15 -0.65 -12.58 2.04
N ARG A 16 -1.33 -12.29 3.15
CA ARG A 16 -2.21 -11.11 3.25
C ARG A 16 -2.17 -10.41 4.60
N ALA A 17 -2.51 -11.12 5.68
CA ALA A 17 -2.91 -10.50 6.93
C ALA A 17 -1.73 -10.16 7.85
N LEU A 18 -0.74 -11.05 7.93
CA LEU A 18 0.37 -10.91 8.87
C LEU A 18 1.61 -10.28 8.20
N PRO A 19 2.35 -9.42 8.93
CA PRO A 19 3.64 -8.91 8.45
C PRO A 19 4.74 -9.98 8.54
N ASP A 20 5.79 -9.80 7.75
CA ASP A 20 7.02 -10.59 7.87
C ASP A 20 7.88 -10.03 9.02
N VAL A 21 8.51 -10.91 9.80
CA VAL A 21 9.32 -10.52 10.97
C VAL A 21 10.58 -9.73 10.59
N ARG A 22 11.09 -9.90 9.36
CA ARG A 22 12.36 -9.31 8.92
C ARG A 22 12.25 -7.83 8.57
N ASP A 23 11.10 -7.43 8.05
CA ASP A 23 10.86 -6.07 7.56
C ASP A 23 9.61 -5.41 8.16
N GLY A 24 8.77 -6.16 8.87
CA GLY A 24 7.51 -5.67 9.44
C GLY A 24 6.43 -5.38 8.38
N LEU A 25 6.63 -5.78 7.12
CA LEU A 25 5.75 -5.40 6.01
C LEU A 25 4.80 -6.54 5.62
N LYS A 26 3.53 -6.17 5.38
CA LYS A 26 2.58 -7.03 4.66
C LYS A 26 2.90 -7.03 3.16
N PRO A 27 2.45 -8.05 2.39
CA PRO A 27 2.73 -8.14 0.96
C PRO A 27 2.30 -6.91 0.14
N VAL A 28 1.19 -6.24 0.50
CA VAL A 28 0.75 -5.02 -0.20
C VAL A 28 1.76 -3.86 -0.03
N HIS A 29 2.25 -3.62 1.18
CA HIS A 29 3.25 -2.57 1.45
C HIS A 29 4.53 -2.82 0.65
N ARG A 30 5.03 -4.06 0.68
CA ARG A 30 6.26 -4.44 -0.03
C ARG A 30 6.14 -4.24 -1.53
N ARG A 31 5.00 -4.56 -2.13
CA ARG A 31 4.75 -4.39 -3.57
C ARG A 31 4.65 -2.92 -3.96
N ILE A 32 4.03 -2.07 -3.13
CA ILE A 32 3.98 -0.62 -3.34
C ILE A 32 5.39 -0.03 -3.35
N LEU A 33 6.15 -0.26 -2.27
CA LEU A 33 7.52 0.26 -2.14
C LEU A 33 8.46 -0.28 -3.24
N TYR A 34 8.31 -1.55 -3.61
CA TYR A 34 9.07 -2.13 -4.72
C TYR A 34 8.75 -1.47 -6.06
N SER A 35 7.47 -1.25 -6.36
CA SER A 35 7.06 -0.55 -7.58
C SER A 35 7.58 0.89 -7.61
N MET A 36 7.60 1.60 -6.48
CA MET A 36 8.17 2.94 -6.39
C MET A 36 9.67 2.94 -6.66
N LYS A 37 10.40 1.97 -6.10
CA LYS A 37 11.84 1.79 -6.34
C LYS A 37 12.15 1.51 -7.82
N VAL A 38 11.43 0.58 -8.45
CA VAL A 38 11.64 0.22 -9.87
C VAL A 38 11.31 1.39 -10.81
N ASN A 39 10.39 2.27 -10.41
CA ASN A 39 9.98 3.45 -11.19
C ASN A 39 10.83 4.71 -10.91
N ASP A 40 11.93 4.62 -10.16
CA ASP A 40 12.79 5.76 -9.77
C ASP A 40 12.02 6.88 -9.04
N ASN A 41 11.03 6.51 -8.21
CA ASN A 41 10.31 7.45 -7.36
C ASN A 41 11.09 7.67 -6.05
N GLU A 42 12.27 8.25 -6.17
CA GLU A 42 13.11 8.62 -5.03
C GLU A 42 12.76 10.01 -4.47
N TRP A 43 13.19 10.27 -3.24
CA TRP A 43 12.91 11.49 -2.47
C TRP A 43 13.39 12.78 -3.15
N ASN A 44 14.38 12.70 -4.04
CA ASN A 44 14.95 13.84 -4.77
C ASN A 44 14.30 14.08 -6.15
N ARG A 45 13.21 13.36 -6.45
CA ARG A 45 12.43 13.51 -7.68
C ARG A 45 11.13 14.27 -7.40
N GLY A 46 10.52 14.83 -8.45
CA GLY A 46 9.21 15.46 -8.32
C GLY A 46 8.10 14.43 -8.01
N TYR A 47 7.08 14.87 -7.26
CA TYR A 47 5.93 14.02 -6.93
C TYR A 47 5.25 13.43 -8.17
N ARG A 48 4.77 12.20 -8.03
CA ARG A 48 4.03 11.48 -9.09
C ARG A 48 2.61 11.22 -8.64
N LYS A 49 1.70 11.19 -9.61
CA LYS A 49 0.28 10.90 -9.37
C LYS A 49 0.12 9.52 -8.72
N SER A 50 -0.63 9.47 -7.60
CA SER A 50 -0.96 8.24 -6.90
C SER A 50 -1.64 7.21 -7.81
N ALA A 51 -2.51 7.67 -8.73
CA ALA A 51 -3.13 6.84 -9.77
C ALA A 51 -2.13 5.97 -10.54
N ARG A 52 -0.97 6.55 -10.91
CA ARG A 52 0.07 5.83 -11.66
C ARG A 52 0.70 4.73 -10.83
N ILE A 53 1.00 5.01 -9.56
CA ILE A 53 1.59 4.05 -8.63
C ILE A 53 0.60 2.91 -8.37
N VAL A 54 -0.66 3.22 -8.08
CA VAL A 54 -1.72 2.22 -7.86
C VAL A 54 -1.90 1.33 -9.09
N GLY A 55 -1.99 1.91 -10.28
CA GLY A 55 -2.13 1.18 -11.54
C GLY A 55 -0.94 0.27 -11.85
N ASP A 56 0.29 0.73 -11.61
CA ASP A 56 1.50 -0.07 -11.80
C ASP A 56 1.55 -1.26 -10.83
N VAL A 57 1.23 -1.04 -9.56
CA VAL A 57 1.20 -2.11 -8.54
C VAL A 57 0.12 -3.13 -8.87
N LEU A 58 -1.08 -2.68 -9.26
CA LEU A 58 -2.20 -3.52 -9.68
C LEU A 58 -1.81 -4.40 -10.87
N GLY A 59 -1.25 -3.79 -11.92
CA GLY A 59 -0.96 -4.46 -13.18
C GLY A 59 0.23 -5.44 -13.12
N LYS A 60 1.21 -5.18 -12.25
CA LYS A 60 2.47 -5.94 -12.23
C LYS A 60 2.61 -6.88 -11.04
N TYR A 61 2.10 -6.50 -9.87
CA TYR A 61 2.51 -7.15 -8.61
C TYR A 61 1.36 -7.56 -7.68
N HIS A 62 0.20 -6.91 -7.76
CA HIS A 62 -0.89 -7.08 -6.80
C HIS A 62 -2.25 -7.24 -7.51
N PRO A 63 -2.66 -8.47 -7.88
CA PRO A 63 -3.88 -8.72 -8.65
C PRO A 63 -5.14 -8.69 -7.77
N HIS A 64 -5.28 -7.65 -6.95
CA HIS A 64 -6.43 -7.39 -6.07
C HIS A 64 -6.82 -5.92 -6.15
N GLY A 65 -8.02 -5.57 -5.67
CA GLY A 65 -8.65 -4.26 -5.90
C GLY A 65 -7.75 -3.04 -5.61
N GLU A 66 -7.87 -2.03 -6.46
CA GLU A 66 -7.13 -0.76 -6.39
C GLU A 66 -7.29 -0.04 -5.05
N LEU A 67 -8.48 -0.14 -4.43
CA LEU A 67 -8.79 0.49 -3.16
C LEU A 67 -7.87 -0.02 -2.04
N ALA A 68 -7.62 -1.33 -1.97
CA ALA A 68 -6.74 -1.90 -0.95
C ALA A 68 -5.28 -1.45 -1.10
N ILE A 69 -4.85 -1.20 -2.34
CA ILE A 69 -3.52 -0.66 -2.64
C ILE A 69 -3.46 0.81 -2.21
N TYR A 70 -4.46 1.59 -2.58
CA TYR A 70 -4.50 3.02 -2.26
C TYR A 70 -4.60 3.27 -0.75
N ASP A 71 -5.49 2.57 -0.05
CA ASP A 71 -5.65 2.72 1.40
C ASP A 71 -4.37 2.37 2.17
N ALA A 72 -3.69 1.31 1.74
CA ALA A 72 -2.41 0.91 2.31
C ALA A 72 -1.32 1.97 2.06
N MET A 73 -1.30 2.54 0.86
CA MET A 73 -0.36 3.62 0.49
C MET A 73 -0.63 4.90 1.29
N VAL A 74 -1.90 5.28 1.45
CA VAL A 74 -2.31 6.44 2.24
C VAL A 74 -1.85 6.31 3.69
N ARG A 75 -2.08 5.15 4.32
CA ARG A 75 -1.63 4.91 5.71
C ARG A 75 -0.12 5.01 5.88
N MET A 76 0.66 4.68 4.85
CA MET A 76 2.12 4.81 4.87
C MET A 76 2.62 6.26 4.77
N ALA A 77 1.75 7.20 4.39
CA ALA A 77 2.03 8.63 4.29
C ALA A 77 1.47 9.45 5.48
N GLN A 78 0.59 8.87 6.30
CA GLN A 78 -0.02 9.54 7.44
C GLN A 78 0.93 9.50 8.67
N ASP A 79 1.40 10.67 9.11
CA ASP A 79 2.25 10.85 10.29
C ASP A 79 1.55 10.50 11.61
N PHE A 80 0.22 10.68 11.68
CA PHE A 80 -0.59 10.26 12.81
C PHE A 80 -0.89 8.75 12.83
N ALA A 81 -0.72 8.03 11.72
CA ALA A 81 -0.95 6.59 11.64
C ALA A 81 0.36 5.77 11.78
N MET A 82 1.50 6.35 11.41
CA MET A 82 2.80 5.69 11.47
C MET A 82 3.83 6.57 12.18
N ARG A 83 4.51 5.98 13.16
CA ARG A 83 5.58 6.68 13.90
C ARG A 83 6.71 7.17 12.99
N LEU A 84 7.00 6.42 11.93
CA LEU A 84 7.96 6.73 10.88
C LEU A 84 7.28 6.46 9.52
N PRO A 85 6.70 7.48 8.87
CA PRO A 85 6.11 7.34 7.54
C PRO A 85 7.14 6.82 6.53
N LEU A 86 6.69 5.93 5.64
CA LEU A 86 7.53 5.32 4.60
C LEU A 86 7.32 5.97 3.22
N ILE A 87 6.25 6.75 3.07
CA ILE A 87 5.91 7.46 1.86
C ILE A 87 5.80 8.94 2.18
N ASP A 88 6.47 9.76 1.40
CA ASP A 88 6.23 11.19 1.37
C ASP A 88 5.15 11.51 0.33
N GLY A 89 4.08 12.18 0.76
CA GLY A 89 2.88 12.41 -0.03
C GLY A 89 2.52 13.90 -0.08
N GLN A 90 1.99 14.34 -1.22
CA GLN A 90 1.48 15.69 -1.41
C GLN A 90 -0.02 15.66 -1.69
N GLY A 91 -0.82 16.35 -0.87
CA GLY A 91 -2.27 16.44 -1.02
C GLY A 91 -3.02 16.12 0.26
N ASN A 92 -4.32 15.84 0.14
CA ASN A 92 -5.15 15.44 1.28
C ASN A 92 -5.09 13.92 1.49
N PHE A 93 -4.38 13.50 2.53
CA PHE A 93 -4.25 12.10 2.96
C PHE A 93 -5.14 11.76 4.16
N GLY A 94 -6.16 12.58 4.46
CA GLY A 94 -7.07 12.40 5.59
C GLY A 94 -6.57 13.04 6.87
N SER A 95 -7.36 12.93 7.93
CA SER A 95 -7.11 13.59 9.23
C SER A 95 -7.38 12.64 10.41
N MET A 96 -6.97 13.06 11.61
CA MET A 96 -7.31 12.36 12.86
C MET A 96 -8.81 12.43 13.21
N ASP A 97 -9.53 13.41 12.64
CA ASP A 97 -10.96 13.60 12.86
C ASP A 97 -11.82 12.61 12.05
N GLY A 98 -11.18 11.76 11.24
CA GLY A 98 -11.84 10.72 10.45
C GLY A 98 -12.13 11.13 9.01
N ASP A 99 -11.60 12.28 8.55
CA ASP A 99 -11.71 12.67 7.16
C ASP A 99 -10.99 11.65 6.28
N SER A 100 -11.70 11.14 5.27
CA SER A 100 -11.13 10.23 4.29
C SER A 100 -10.13 10.96 3.39
N PRO A 101 -9.09 10.27 2.88
CA PRO A 101 -8.18 10.86 1.89
C PRO A 101 -8.95 11.27 0.64
N ALA A 102 -8.40 12.22 -0.12
CA ALA A 102 -8.90 12.52 -1.45
C ALA A 102 -8.78 11.29 -2.37
N ALA A 103 -9.47 11.29 -3.51
CA ALA A 103 -9.30 10.21 -4.49
C ALA A 103 -7.87 10.21 -5.07
N TYR A 104 -7.32 9.04 -5.40
CA TYR A 104 -5.93 8.85 -5.88
C TYR A 104 -5.54 9.60 -7.17
N ARG A 105 -6.50 10.26 -7.84
CA ARG A 105 -6.27 11.09 -9.03
C ARG A 105 -5.79 12.51 -8.71
N TYR A 106 -6.07 12.99 -7.49
CA TYR A 106 -5.62 14.28 -7.00
C TYR A 106 -4.16 14.17 -6.58
#